data_AF-A0A7C0VJR1-F1
#
_entry.id   AF-A0A7C0VJR1-F1
#
_cell.length_a   1.000
_cell.length_b   1.000
_cell.length_c   1.000
_cell.angle_alpha   90.00
_cell.angle_beta   90.00
_cell.angle_gamma   90.00
#
_symmetry.space_group_name_H-M   'P 1'
#
loop_
_entity.id
_entity.type
_entity.pdbx_description
1 polymer ?
#
loop_
_entity_poly.entity_id
_entity_poly.type
_entity_poly.pdbx_seq_one_letter_code
_entity_poly.pdbx_strand_id
1 'polypeptide(L)'
;MSAIMLGIFLLLCLPQSGLAVESSYSDQQLIRMSEILHNKEKALQEKESLLREKERRLIVLQKELQKKEKDIEALRQRAETVLAELQALKDEDLSRLVAVYTAMKPAAAAPLVETLDLSYAVEVILRMEPRKAAKLLSAIKPKRATAISRSITALNAEEIK
;
A
#
# COMPACT_ATOMS: atom_id res chain seq x y z
N MET A 1 -13.05 -2.86 -114.18
CA MET A 1 -13.85 -2.58 -112.96
C MET A 1 -13.06 -3.12 -111.78
N SER A 2 -12.07 -2.37 -111.30
CA SER A 2 -12.23 -1.25 -110.35
C SER A 2 -12.52 -1.79 -108.95
N ALA A 3 -11.46 -2.08 -108.20
CA ALA A 3 -10.86 -1.13 -107.25
C ALA A 3 -11.67 -0.88 -105.96
N ILE A 4 -12.77 -1.61 -105.70
CA ILE A 4 -13.60 -1.36 -104.50
C ILE A 4 -13.57 -2.51 -103.47
N MET A 5 -13.18 -3.74 -103.84
CA MET A 5 -13.20 -4.87 -102.88
C MET A 5 -11.96 -5.03 -101.99
N LEU A 6 -10.86 -4.31 -102.24
CA LEU A 6 -9.67 -4.32 -101.36
C LEU A 6 -9.71 -3.23 -100.27
N GLY A 7 -10.68 -2.31 -100.30
CA GLY A 7 -10.74 -1.16 -99.40
C GLY A 7 -11.47 -1.39 -98.07
N ILE A 8 -12.19 -2.50 -97.91
CA ILE A 8 -13.01 -2.77 -96.71
C ILE A 8 -12.37 -3.82 -95.80
N PHE A 9 -11.46 -4.65 -96.31
CA PHE A 9 -10.78 -5.67 -95.51
C PHE A 9 -9.60 -5.13 -94.69
N LEU A 10 -9.11 -3.93 -95.00
CA LEU A 10 -7.99 -3.29 -94.28
C LEU A 10 -8.43 -2.29 -93.20
N LEU A 11 -9.74 -2.21 -92.91
CA LEU A 11 -10.32 -1.36 -91.85
C LEU A 11 -10.87 -2.17 -90.66
N LEU A 12 -10.62 -3.49 -90.62
CA LEU A 12 -11.01 -4.40 -89.54
C LEU A 12 -9.81 -4.96 -88.75
N CYS A 13 -8.68 -4.25 -88.76
CA CYS A 13 -7.53 -4.58 -87.92
C CYS A 13 -7.03 -3.33 -87.18
N LEU A 14 -7.92 -2.69 -86.42
CA LEU A 14 -7.48 -1.85 -85.32
C LEU A 14 -7.11 -2.78 -84.15
N PRO A 15 -5.92 -2.65 -83.56
CA PRO A 15 -5.52 -3.46 -82.42
C PRO A 15 -6.37 -3.04 -81.22
N GLN A 16 -7.40 -3.82 -80.87
CA GLN A 16 -8.14 -3.66 -79.61
C GLN A 16 -7.35 -4.17 -78.38
N SER A 17 -6.03 -4.02 -78.36
CA SER A 17 -5.20 -4.48 -77.24
C SER A 17 -5.01 -3.44 -76.12
N GLY A 18 -5.73 -2.30 -76.16
CA GLY A 18 -5.61 -1.22 -75.18
C GLY A 18 -6.56 -1.27 -73.97
N LEU A 19 -7.70 -1.98 -74.02
CA LEU A 19 -8.78 -1.83 -73.01
C LEU A 19 -8.94 -2.99 -72.01
N ALA A 20 -8.32 -4.16 -72.26
CA ALA A 20 -8.46 -5.31 -71.36
C ALA A 20 -7.44 -5.33 -70.19
N VAL A 21 -6.38 -4.52 -70.28
CA VAL A 21 -5.28 -4.54 -69.29
C VAL A 21 -5.55 -3.61 -68.09
N GLU A 22 -6.27 -2.51 -68.26
CA GLU A 22 -6.58 -1.58 -67.16
C GLU A 22 -7.67 -2.12 -66.20
N SER A 23 -8.71 -2.80 -66.71
CA SER A 23 -9.80 -3.34 -65.89
C SER A 23 -9.36 -4.50 -64.98
N SER A 24 -8.53 -5.42 -65.49
CA SER A 24 -8.05 -6.57 -64.71
C SER A 24 -7.08 -6.17 -63.58
N TYR A 25 -6.29 -5.10 -63.79
CA TYR A 25 -5.39 -4.57 -62.78
C TYR A 25 -6.15 -3.90 -61.61
N SER A 26 -7.24 -3.20 -61.91
CA SER A 26 -8.09 -2.53 -60.90
C SER A 26 -8.82 -3.55 -60.01
N ASP A 27 -9.39 -4.60 -60.61
CA ASP A 27 -10.06 -5.67 -59.85
C ASP A 27 -9.09 -6.47 -58.99
N GLN A 28 -7.88 -6.74 -59.48
CA GLN A 28 -6.84 -7.40 -58.70
C GLN A 28 -6.35 -6.55 -57.52
N GLN A 29 -6.31 -5.22 -57.65
CA GLN A 29 -6.00 -4.32 -56.53
C GLN A 29 -7.10 -4.29 -55.47
N LEU A 30 -8.37 -4.31 -55.87
CA LEU A 30 -9.50 -4.35 -54.93
C LEU A 30 -9.52 -5.65 -54.10
N ILE A 31 -9.24 -6.79 -54.73
CA ILE A 31 -9.14 -8.08 -54.02
C ILE A 31 -8.01 -8.06 -53.00
N ARG A 32 -6.82 -7.58 -53.38
CA ARG A 32 -5.68 -7.45 -52.44
C ARG A 32 -5.99 -6.50 -51.30
N MET A 33 -6.65 -5.37 -51.58
CA MET A 33 -7.05 -4.41 -50.55
C MET A 33 -8.06 -5.02 -49.58
N SER A 34 -9.06 -5.73 -50.09
CA SER A 34 -10.05 -6.44 -49.27
C SER A 34 -9.39 -7.49 -48.37
N GLU A 35 -8.44 -8.26 -48.89
CA GLU A 35 -7.70 -9.25 -48.11
C GLU A 35 -6.86 -8.60 -46.99
N ILE A 36 -6.18 -7.49 -47.27
CA ILE A 36 -5.43 -6.72 -46.27
C ILE A 36 -6.37 -6.19 -45.17
N LEU A 37 -7.52 -5.63 -45.55
CA LEU A 37 -8.50 -5.11 -44.60
C LEU A 37 -9.08 -6.23 -43.72
N HIS A 38 -9.41 -7.37 -44.31
CA HIS A 38 -9.92 -8.54 -43.58
C HIS A 38 -8.90 -9.09 -42.57
N ASN A 39 -7.63 -9.19 -42.98
CA ASN A 39 -6.56 -9.63 -42.08
C ASN A 39 -6.31 -8.63 -40.94
N LYS A 40 -6.41 -7.32 -41.22
CA LYS A 40 -6.34 -6.28 -40.20
C LYS A 40 -7.51 -6.35 -39.23
N GLU A 41 -8.73 -6.55 -39.73
CA GLU A 41 -9.93 -6.66 -38.92
C GLU A 41 -9.84 -7.86 -37.96
N LYS A 42 -9.43 -9.04 -38.46
CA LYS A 42 -9.17 -10.21 -37.61
C LYS A 42 -8.12 -9.92 -36.53
N ALA A 43 -6.99 -9.33 -36.91
CA ALA A 43 -5.93 -9.01 -35.95
C ALA A 43 -6.38 -7.99 -34.88
N LEU A 44 -7.24 -7.03 -35.26
CA LEU A 44 -7.84 -6.09 -34.31
C LEU A 44 -8.84 -6.80 -33.38
N GLN A 45 -9.69 -7.66 -33.91
CA GLN A 45 -10.67 -8.41 -33.13
C GLN A 45 -9.99 -9.33 -32.10
N GLU A 46 -8.90 -9.99 -32.48
CA GLU A 46 -8.09 -10.79 -31.56
C GLU A 46 -7.49 -9.92 -30.45
N LYS A 47 -6.89 -8.78 -30.79
CA LYS A 47 -6.34 -7.83 -29.81
C LYS A 47 -7.41 -7.30 -28.86
N GLU A 48 -8.57 -6.93 -29.37
CA GLU A 48 -9.70 -6.47 -28.55
C GLU A 48 -10.21 -7.55 -27.60
N SER A 49 -10.22 -8.81 -28.04
CA SER A 49 -10.62 -9.92 -27.17
C SER A 49 -9.64 -10.11 -26.01
N LEU A 50 -8.33 -10.03 -26.29
CA LEU A 50 -7.27 -10.13 -25.30
C LEU A 50 -7.27 -8.95 -24.32
N LEU A 51 -7.48 -7.73 -24.83
CA LEU A 51 -7.60 -6.53 -23.99
C LEU A 51 -8.80 -6.62 -23.06
N ARG A 52 -9.97 -7.04 -23.56
CA ARG A 52 -11.16 -7.26 -22.73
C ARG A 52 -10.95 -8.30 -21.64
N GLU A 53 -10.20 -9.37 -21.90
CA GLU A 53 -9.85 -10.34 -20.87
C GLU A 53 -8.93 -9.73 -19.79
N LYS A 54 -7.91 -8.98 -20.21
CA LYS A 54 -7.00 -8.29 -19.30
C LYS A 54 -7.74 -7.27 -18.44
N GLU A 55 -8.63 -6.48 -19.02
CA GLU A 55 -9.46 -5.51 -18.28
C GLU A 55 -10.32 -6.20 -17.23
N ARG A 56 -11.01 -7.31 -17.57
CA ARG A 56 -11.78 -8.08 -16.59
C ARG A 56 -10.90 -8.58 -15.45
N ARG A 57 -9.71 -9.10 -15.75
CA ARG A 57 -8.75 -9.58 -14.75
C ARG A 57 -8.27 -8.44 -13.84
N LEU A 58 -7.96 -7.28 -14.41
CA LEU A 58 -7.55 -6.10 -13.66
C LEU A 58 -8.65 -5.60 -12.72
N ILE A 59 -9.91 -5.60 -13.15
CA ILE A 59 -11.04 -5.19 -12.31
C ILE A 59 -11.17 -6.12 -11.09
N VAL A 60 -11.02 -7.43 -11.28
CA VAL A 60 -11.05 -8.41 -10.17
C VAL A 60 -9.90 -8.16 -9.20
N LEU A 61 -8.67 -8.03 -9.70
CA LEU A 61 -7.49 -7.76 -8.88
C LEU A 61 -7.61 -6.44 -8.13
N GLN A 62 -8.13 -5.39 -8.77
CA GLN A 62 -8.34 -4.09 -8.12
C GLN A 62 -9.35 -4.20 -6.96
N LYS A 63 -10.43 -4.97 -7.14
CA LYS A 63 -11.41 -5.21 -6.05
C LYS A 63 -10.78 -6.01 -4.91
N GLU A 64 -9.98 -7.03 -5.21
CA GLU A 64 -9.27 -7.80 -4.19
C GLU A 64 -8.27 -6.94 -3.41
N LEU A 65 -7.53 -6.07 -4.11
CA LEU A 65 -6.57 -5.15 -3.51
C LEU A 65 -7.28 -4.15 -2.60
N GLN A 66 -8.37 -3.52 -3.06
CA GLN A 66 -9.19 -2.64 -2.24
C GLN A 66 -9.77 -3.33 -1.00
N LYS A 67 -10.15 -4.61 -1.12
CA LYS A 67 -10.60 -5.40 0.04
C LYS A 67 -9.46 -5.61 1.03
N LYS A 68 -8.29 -6.03 0.55
CA LYS A 68 -7.11 -6.22 1.40
C LYS A 68 -6.68 -4.93 2.11
N GLU A 69 -6.72 -3.79 1.42
CA GLU A 69 -6.43 -2.49 2.03
C GLU A 69 -7.37 -2.19 3.20
N LYS A 70 -8.68 -2.40 3.01
CA LYS A 70 -9.67 -2.22 4.08
C LYS A 70 -9.46 -3.19 5.25
N ASP A 71 -9.14 -4.45 4.95
CA ASP A 71 -8.90 -5.47 5.97
C ASP A 71 -7.65 -5.12 6.80
N ILE A 72 -6.57 -4.66 6.15
CA ILE A 72 -5.34 -4.22 6.82
C ILE A 72 -5.63 -3.00 7.71
N GLU A 73 -6.34 -2.00 7.20
CA GLU A 73 -6.69 -0.80 7.96
C GLU A 73 -7.54 -1.15 9.19
N ALA A 74 -8.53 -2.04 9.05
CA ALA A 74 -9.33 -2.51 10.16
C ALA A 74 -8.51 -3.27 11.21
N LEU A 75 -7.57 -4.12 10.78
CA LEU A 75 -6.66 -4.82 11.69
C LEU A 75 -5.74 -3.85 12.43
N ARG A 76 -5.22 -2.85 11.73
CA ARG A 76 -4.37 -1.81 12.32
C ARG A 76 -5.13 -1.03 13.40
N GLN A 77 -6.35 -0.57 13.12
CA GLN A 77 -7.17 0.16 14.08
C GLN A 77 -7.49 -0.69 15.33
N ARG A 78 -7.79 -1.98 15.14
CA ARG A 78 -7.99 -2.91 16.27
C ARG A 78 -6.72 -3.06 17.10
N ALA A 79 -5.57 -3.21 16.46
CA ALA A 79 -4.29 -3.32 17.16
C ALA A 79 -3.96 -2.04 17.96
N GLU A 80 -4.17 -0.87 17.37
CA GLU A 80 -4.00 0.43 18.04
C GLU A 80 -4.96 0.55 19.25
N THR A 81 -6.21 0.12 19.11
CA THR A 81 -7.19 0.11 20.21
C THR A 81 -6.75 -0.81 21.35
N VAL A 82 -6.37 -2.05 21.05
CA VAL A 82 -5.89 -3.01 22.06
C VAL A 82 -4.63 -2.51 22.76
N LEU A 83 -3.70 -1.89 22.01
CA LEU A 83 -2.52 -1.27 22.59
C LEU A 83 -2.88 -0.14 23.55
N ALA A 84 -3.81 0.74 23.16
CA ALA A 84 -4.27 1.83 24.01
C ALA A 84 -4.97 1.32 25.28
N GLU A 85 -5.82 0.28 25.16
CA GLU A 85 -6.47 -0.36 26.32
C GLU A 85 -5.44 -0.98 27.27
N LEU A 86 -4.44 -1.69 26.74
CA LEU A 86 -3.36 -2.27 27.54
C LEU A 86 -2.53 -1.20 28.25
N GLN A 87 -2.25 -0.08 27.58
CA GLN A 87 -1.56 1.06 28.19
C GLN A 87 -2.40 1.67 29.30
N ALA A 88 -3.69 1.90 29.07
CA ALA A 88 -4.61 2.46 30.07
C ALA A 88 -4.73 1.56 31.31
N LEU A 89 -4.82 0.24 31.13
CA LEU A 89 -4.85 -0.72 32.24
C LEU A 89 -3.56 -0.69 33.06
N LYS A 90 -2.40 -0.68 32.38
CA LYS A 90 -1.09 -0.57 33.05
C LYS A 90 -0.96 0.74 33.82
N ASP A 91 -1.39 1.85 33.22
CA ASP A 91 -1.36 3.17 33.85
C ASP A 91 -2.31 3.24 35.06
N GLU A 92 -3.49 2.60 34.99
CA GLU A 92 -4.42 2.53 36.11
C GLU A 92 -3.84 1.73 37.28
N ASP A 93 -3.32 0.54 37.03
CA ASP A 93 -2.72 -0.32 38.06
C ASP A 93 -1.53 0.34 38.74
N LEU A 94 -0.67 0.99 37.95
CA LEU A 94 0.46 1.73 38.49
C LEU A 94 0.02 2.98 39.25
N SER A 95 -1.02 3.68 38.81
CA SER A 95 -1.59 4.83 39.52
C SER A 95 -2.15 4.42 40.89
N ARG A 96 -2.82 3.26 40.98
CA ARG A 96 -3.27 2.69 42.25
C ARG A 96 -2.09 2.38 43.16
N LEU A 97 -1.03 1.77 42.62
CA LEU A 97 0.17 1.46 43.37
C LEU A 97 0.83 2.73 43.95
N VAL A 98 0.99 3.75 43.11
CA VAL A 98 1.49 5.08 43.52
C VAL A 98 0.62 5.67 44.62
N ALA A 99 -0.71 5.61 44.49
CA ALA A 99 -1.64 6.13 45.50
C ALA A 99 -1.47 5.44 46.85
N VAL A 100 -1.30 4.12 46.87
CA VAL A 100 -1.06 3.34 48.10
C VAL A 100 0.22 3.80 48.79
N TYR A 101 1.35 3.85 48.08
CA TYR A 101 2.62 4.31 48.67
C TYR A 101 2.59 5.78 49.08
N THR A 102 1.87 6.60 48.33
CA THR A 102 1.71 8.04 48.59
C THR A 102 0.87 8.32 49.85
N ALA A 103 -0.08 7.45 50.18
CA ALA A 103 -0.90 7.57 51.38
C ALA A 103 -0.14 7.15 52.66
N MET A 104 0.94 6.38 52.52
CA MET A 104 1.78 5.95 53.64
C MET A 104 2.74 7.06 54.11
N LYS A 105 3.17 6.96 55.36
CA LYS A 105 4.29 7.78 55.85
C LYS A 105 5.58 7.35 55.15
N PRO A 106 6.48 8.30 54.76
CA PRO A 106 7.72 7.97 54.04
C PRO A 106 8.56 6.88 54.71
N ALA A 107 8.66 6.89 56.04
CA ALA A 107 9.39 5.88 56.81
C ALA A 107 8.80 4.45 56.71
N ALA A 108 7.49 4.33 56.49
CA ALA A 108 6.82 3.03 56.30
C ALA A 108 6.85 2.58 54.84
N ALA A 109 6.79 3.52 53.89
CA ALA A 109 6.85 3.22 52.46
C ALA A 109 8.26 2.85 51.98
N ALA A 110 9.30 3.49 52.53
CA ALA A 110 10.69 3.29 52.13
C ALA A 110 11.15 1.80 52.12
N PRO A 111 10.96 1.00 53.19
CA PRO A 111 11.37 -0.40 53.17
C PRO A 111 10.61 -1.23 52.12
N LEU A 112 9.36 -0.88 51.81
CA LEU A 112 8.58 -1.58 50.77
C LEU A 112 9.10 -1.23 49.37
N VAL A 113 9.44 0.03 49.11
CA VAL A 113 10.04 0.45 47.83
C VAL A 113 11.45 -0.14 47.64
N GLU A 114 12.19 -0.36 48.73
CA GLU A 114 13.49 -1.03 48.65
C GLU A 114 13.40 -2.49 48.19
N THR A 115 12.28 -3.16 48.48
CA THR A 115 12.02 -4.54 48.03
C THR A 115 11.46 -4.65 46.61
N LEU A 116 10.93 -3.55 46.05
CA LEU A 116 10.49 -3.53 44.67
C LEU A 116 11.66 -3.66 43.71
N ASP A 117 11.44 -4.23 42.53
CA ASP A 117 12.40 -4.16 41.43
C ASP A 117 12.71 -2.72 41.07
N LEU A 118 13.93 -2.49 40.57
CA LEU A 118 14.45 -1.14 40.34
C LEU A 118 13.58 -0.37 39.33
N SER A 119 13.08 -1.03 38.28
CA SER A 119 12.20 -0.44 37.28
C SER A 119 10.87 0.04 37.87
N TYR A 120 10.18 -0.80 38.66
CA TYR A 120 8.94 -0.42 39.33
C TYR A 120 9.13 0.69 40.36
N ALA A 121 10.23 0.65 41.12
CA ALA A 121 10.56 1.73 42.06
C ALA A 121 10.77 3.07 41.33
N VAL A 122 11.43 3.04 40.17
CA VAL A 122 11.63 4.23 39.32
C VAL A 122 10.30 4.75 38.79
N GLU A 123 9.45 3.88 38.25
CA GLU A 123 8.14 4.25 37.72
C GLU A 123 7.21 4.86 38.78
N VAL A 124 7.20 4.29 39.99
CA VAL A 124 6.43 4.82 41.12
C VAL A 124 6.92 6.21 41.49
N ILE A 125 8.24 6.40 41.64
CA ILE A 125 8.84 7.68 42.02
C ILE A 125 8.62 8.77 40.95
N LEU A 126 8.69 8.42 39.67
CA LEU A 126 8.45 9.35 38.55
C LEU A 126 7.00 9.85 38.48
N ARG A 127 6.03 9.01 38.81
CA ARG A 127 4.60 9.36 38.82
C ARG A 127 4.15 10.04 40.12
N MET A 128 4.98 10.09 41.16
CA MET A 128 4.68 10.79 42.41
C MET A 128 4.87 12.30 42.27
N GLU A 129 4.10 13.07 43.05
CA GLU A 129 4.31 14.51 43.17
C GLU A 129 5.74 14.80 43.70
N PRO A 130 6.48 15.76 43.11
CA PRO A 130 7.91 15.94 43.38
C PRO A 130 8.29 16.08 44.85
N ARG A 131 7.48 16.78 45.66
CA ARG A 131 7.77 16.94 47.10
C ARG A 131 7.57 15.63 47.85
N LYS A 132 6.54 14.83 47.52
CA LYS A 132 6.34 13.50 48.12
C LYS A 132 7.43 12.52 47.70
N ALA A 133 7.81 12.53 46.42
CA ALA A 133 8.92 11.73 45.91
C ALA A 133 10.24 12.04 46.65
N ALA A 134 10.57 13.33 46.84
CA ALA A 134 11.76 13.76 47.56
C ALA A 134 11.77 13.30 49.03
N LYS A 135 10.61 13.35 49.71
CA LYS A 135 10.47 12.85 51.09
C LYS A 135 10.65 11.34 51.16
N LEU A 136 10.12 10.59 50.19
CA LEU A 136 10.26 9.15 50.12
C LEU A 136 11.70 8.73 49.80
N LEU A 137 12.35 9.35 48.81
CA LEU A 137 13.76 9.11 48.49
C LEU A 137 14.69 9.41 49.68
N SER A 138 14.40 10.45 50.46
CA SER A 138 15.15 10.77 51.68
C SER A 138 15.00 9.70 52.79
N ALA A 139 13.92 8.92 52.76
CA ALA A 139 13.68 7.83 53.70
C ALA A 139 14.24 6.47 53.23
N ILE A 140 14.65 6.36 51.97
CA ILE A 140 15.26 5.17 51.36
C ILE A 140 16.77 5.16 51.62
N LYS A 141 17.38 3.98 51.73
CA LYS A 141 18.83 3.82 51.88
C LYS A 141 19.59 4.51 50.74
N PRO A 142 20.69 5.23 51.03
CA PRO A 142 21.41 6.04 50.04
C PRO A 142 21.82 5.28 48.77
N LYS A 143 22.26 4.02 48.91
CA LYS A 143 22.66 3.18 47.76
C LYS A 143 21.48 2.92 46.81
N ARG A 144 20.28 2.66 47.35
CA ARG A 144 19.08 2.40 46.56
C ARG A 144 18.53 3.69 45.95
N ALA A 145 18.48 4.78 46.73
CA ALA A 145 18.07 6.10 46.23
C ALA A 145 18.96 6.55 45.06
N THR A 146 20.28 6.38 45.15
CA THR A 146 21.22 6.69 44.05
C THR A 146 20.94 5.86 42.80
N ALA A 147 20.64 4.57 42.96
CA ALA A 147 20.31 3.70 41.83
C ALA A 147 19.02 4.12 41.13
N ILE A 148 17.99 4.50 41.90
CA ILE A 148 16.73 5.04 41.37
C ILE A 148 16.99 6.34 40.62
N SER A 149 17.69 7.30 41.23
CA SER A 149 17.99 8.60 40.60
C SER A 149 18.80 8.46 39.30
N ARG A 150 19.79 7.57 39.26
CA ARG A 150 20.55 7.30 38.02
C ARG A 150 19.70 6.69 36.92
N SER A 151 18.81 5.76 37.30
CA SER A 151 17.91 5.12 36.34
C SER A 151 16.93 6.13 35.75
N ILE A 152 16.41 7.04 36.56
CA ILE A 152 15.57 8.17 36.09
C ILE A 152 16.31 9.02 35.06
N THR A 153 17.56 9.41 35.33
CA THR A 153 18.35 10.21 34.39
C THR A 153 18.70 9.46 33.11
N ALA A 154 18.87 8.13 33.18
CA ALA A 154 19.16 7.31 32.00
C ALA A 154 17.94 7.16 31.10
N LEU A 155 16.74 6.94 31.66
CA LEU A 155 15.49 6.87 30.89
C LEU A 155 15.23 8.16 30.10
N ASN A 156 15.42 9.32 30.74
CA ASN A 156 15.24 10.62 30.09
C ASN A 156 16.24 10.87 28.93
N ALA A 157 17.36 10.15 28.89
CA ALA A 157 18.36 10.29 27.81
C ALA A 157 18.03 9.43 26.58
N GLU A 158 17.22 8.38 26.73
CA GLU A 158 16.80 7.49 25.63
C GLU A 158 15.57 8.04 24.89
N GLU A 159 14.66 8.74 25.58
CA GLU A 159 13.47 9.37 24.94
C GLU A 159 13.79 10.60 24.07
N ILE A 160 15.02 11.13 24.12
CA ILE A 160 15.44 12.34 23.38
C ILE A 160 16.17 11.98 22.05
N LYS A 161 16.26 10.70 21.68
CA LYS A 161 16.84 10.24 20.40
C LYS A 161 15.77 9.70 19.45
#